data_AF-A0A177FM42-F1
#
_entry.id   AF-A0A177FM42-F1
#
_cell.length_a   1.000
_cell.length_b   1.000
_cell.length_c   1.000
_cell.angle_alpha   90.00
_cell.angle_beta   90.00
_cell.angle_gamma   90.00
#
_symmetry.space_group_name_H-M   'P 1'
#
loop_
_entity.id
_entity.type
_entity.pdbx_description
1 polymer ?
#
loop_
_entity_poly.entity_id
_entity_poly.type
_entity_poly.pdbx_seq_one_letter_code
_entity_poly.pdbx_strand_id
1 'polypeptide(L)'
;MAQRENYTFENHASLPAGLGSTLASYFQSWDDPHSNNEYLNLFTPDSELVFGQTPVKGKDGIRGLREAMCFVLAGPTHEGPEVVINGTVWFKLKNGRRVDTDFASWIVFKRRQGEQLQAVFYKVYIDPAELQAAIKEMVAAEQ
;
A
#
# COMPACT_ATOMS: atom_id res chain seq x y z
N MET A 1 23.54 -10.90 -0.78
CA MET A 1 22.14 -10.41 -0.83
C MET A 1 21.88 -10.04 -2.28
N ALA A 2 20.88 -10.63 -2.93
CA ALA A 2 20.56 -10.28 -4.31
C ALA A 2 20.12 -8.81 -4.37
N GLN A 3 20.73 -8.04 -5.27
CA GLN A 3 20.37 -6.66 -5.54
C GLN A 3 18.98 -6.68 -6.17
N ARG A 4 18.01 -6.01 -5.54
CA ARG A 4 16.62 -6.00 -6.00
C ARG A 4 16.53 -5.19 -7.29
N GLU A 5 15.79 -5.70 -8.27
CA GLU A 5 15.53 -4.97 -9.51
C GLU A 5 14.34 -4.03 -9.30
N ASN A 6 14.60 -2.71 -9.33
CA ASN A 6 13.56 -1.70 -9.23
C ASN A 6 12.49 -1.91 -10.33
N TYR A 7 11.24 -1.57 -10.01
CA TYR A 7 10.11 -1.58 -10.96
C TYR A 7 9.71 -2.96 -11.52
N THR A 8 10.06 -4.04 -10.81
CA THR A 8 9.52 -5.38 -11.04
C THR A 8 8.38 -5.65 -10.05
N PHE A 9 7.27 -6.21 -10.52
CA PHE A 9 6.09 -6.50 -9.68
C PHE A 9 5.92 -8.00 -9.48
N GLU A 10 5.66 -8.44 -8.25
CA GLU A 10 5.51 -9.87 -7.90
C GLU A 10 4.38 -10.54 -8.70
N ASN A 11 3.27 -9.83 -8.87
CA ASN A 11 2.10 -10.30 -9.58
C ASN A 11 2.10 -9.87 -11.07
N HIS A 12 3.25 -9.56 -11.67
CA HIS A 12 3.31 -9.07 -13.05
C HIS A 12 2.60 -10.01 -14.04
N ALA A 13 2.72 -11.34 -13.85
CA ALA A 13 2.04 -12.33 -14.67
C ALA A 13 0.50 -12.31 -14.55
N SER A 14 -0.03 -11.74 -13.46
CA SER A 14 -1.46 -11.58 -13.20
C SER A 14 -2.01 -10.25 -13.72
N LEU A 15 -1.15 -9.36 -14.21
CA LEU A 15 -1.58 -8.09 -14.78
C LEU A 15 -2.10 -8.28 -16.21
N PRO A 16 -3.09 -7.49 -16.65
CA PRO A 16 -3.41 -7.36 -18.06
C PRO A 16 -2.16 -7.10 -18.90
N ALA A 17 -2.12 -7.67 -20.11
CA ALA A 17 -0.99 -7.52 -21.01
C ALA A 17 -0.64 -6.03 -21.22
N GLY A 18 0.63 -5.69 -21.07
CA GLY A 18 1.16 -4.32 -21.19
C GLY A 18 1.02 -3.45 -19.94
N LEU A 19 0.13 -3.77 -18.99
CA LEU A 19 -0.08 -2.94 -17.80
C LEU A 19 1.15 -2.90 -16.90
N GLY A 20 1.84 -4.04 -16.73
CA GLY A 20 3.06 -4.10 -15.91
C GLY A 20 4.16 -3.17 -16.41
N SER A 21 4.46 -3.19 -17.71
CA SER A 21 5.41 -2.24 -18.31
C SER A 21 4.97 -0.79 -18.16
N THR A 22 3.68 -0.50 -18.33
CA THR A 22 3.12 0.85 -18.18
C THR A 22 3.28 1.37 -16.75
N LEU A 23 2.97 0.54 -15.73
CA LEU A 23 3.17 0.88 -14.33
C LEU A 23 4.65 1.12 -14.00
N ALA A 24 5.55 0.27 -14.50
CA ALA A 24 6.98 0.45 -14.31
C ALA A 24 7.47 1.80 -14.86
N SER A 25 7.05 2.19 -16.06
CA SER A 25 7.37 3.51 -16.63
C SER A 25 6.82 4.68 -15.81
N TYR A 26 5.60 4.56 -15.26
CA TYR A 26 5.06 5.60 -14.39
C TYR A 26 5.85 5.77 -13.09
N PHE A 27 6.27 4.66 -12.46
CA PHE A 27 7.11 4.76 -11.25
C PHE A 27 8.52 5.27 -11.56
N GLN A 28 9.10 4.91 -12.70
CA GLN A 28 10.36 5.53 -13.16
C GLN A 28 10.23 7.03 -13.33
N SER A 29 9.14 7.50 -13.95
CA SER A 29 8.83 8.92 -14.09
C SER A 29 8.54 9.61 -12.76
N TRP A 30 7.98 8.89 -11.78
CA TRP A 30 7.75 9.42 -10.43
C TRP A 30 9.08 9.64 -9.69
N ASP A 31 9.97 8.65 -9.76
CA ASP A 31 11.24 8.62 -9.02
C ASP A 31 12.30 9.54 -9.65
N ASP A 32 12.16 9.94 -10.91
CA ASP A 32 13.07 10.86 -11.60
C ASP A 32 12.84 12.33 -11.17
N PRO A 33 13.76 12.97 -10.42
CA PRO A 33 13.62 14.36 -9.99
C PRO A 33 13.51 15.36 -11.14
N HIS A 34 13.92 14.99 -12.36
CA HIS A 34 13.87 15.80 -13.57
C HIS A 34 12.71 15.46 -14.51
N SER A 35 11.80 14.58 -14.08
CA SER A 35 10.63 14.19 -14.83
C SER A 35 9.76 15.38 -15.26
N ASN A 36 9.22 15.31 -16.47
CA ASN A 36 8.20 16.24 -16.96
C ASN A 36 6.79 15.93 -16.42
N ASN A 37 6.71 15.22 -15.28
CA ASN A 37 5.49 14.76 -14.62
C ASN A 37 4.65 13.76 -15.44
N GLU A 38 5.28 12.93 -16.27
CA GLU A 38 4.57 11.92 -17.08
C GLU A 38 3.84 10.87 -16.22
N TYR A 39 4.30 10.62 -14.99
CA TYR A 39 3.60 9.80 -14.00
C TYR A 39 2.16 10.27 -13.71
N LEU A 40 1.85 11.55 -13.90
CA LEU A 40 0.48 12.07 -13.73
C LEU A 40 -0.51 11.48 -14.75
N ASN A 41 -0.03 10.82 -15.82
CA ASN A 41 -0.88 10.15 -16.79
C ASN A 41 -1.45 8.81 -16.29
N LEU A 42 -0.94 8.28 -15.17
CA LEU A 42 -1.58 7.19 -14.44
C LEU A 42 -2.96 7.59 -13.88
N PHE A 43 -3.14 8.88 -13.57
CA PHE A 43 -4.32 9.40 -12.89
C PHE A 43 -5.29 10.07 -13.86
N THR A 44 -6.59 9.88 -13.62
CA THR A 44 -7.64 10.71 -14.23
C THR A 44 -7.59 12.14 -13.64
N PRO A 45 -8.19 13.16 -14.31
CA PRO A 45 -8.17 14.53 -13.81
C PRO A 45 -8.68 14.71 -12.37
N ASP A 46 -9.69 13.93 -11.98
CA ASP A 46 -10.35 13.98 -10.67
C ASP A 46 -9.92 12.85 -9.73
N SER A 47 -8.83 12.13 -10.05
CA SER A 47 -8.34 11.05 -9.20
C SER A 47 -8.00 11.54 -7.79
N GLU A 48 -8.25 10.69 -6.81
CA GLU A 48 -7.82 10.89 -5.43
C GLU A 48 -6.69 9.92 -5.12
N LEU A 49 -5.57 10.45 -4.61
CA LEU A 49 -4.49 9.66 -4.05
C LEU A 49 -4.53 9.83 -2.54
N VAL A 50 -4.69 8.73 -1.82
CA VAL A 50 -4.66 8.73 -0.35
C VAL A 50 -3.31 8.19 0.11
N PHE A 51 -2.55 9.00 0.82
CA PHE A 51 -1.26 8.62 1.41
C PHE A 51 -1.35 8.73 2.94
N GLY A 52 -1.30 7.60 3.64
CA GLY A 52 -1.65 7.54 5.08
C GLY A 52 -3.08 8.04 5.29
N GLN A 53 -3.26 9.05 6.15
CA GLN A 53 -4.55 9.72 6.37
C GLN A 53 -4.80 10.93 5.47
N THR A 54 -3.89 11.27 4.55
CA THR A 54 -3.97 12.51 3.76
C THR A 54 -4.45 12.21 2.33
N PRO A 55 -5.70 12.56 1.98
CA PRO A 55 -6.14 12.56 0.61
C PRO A 55 -5.59 13.79 -0.14
N VAL A 56 -5.07 13.58 -1.34
CA VAL A 56 -4.80 14.64 -2.31
C VAL A 56 -5.65 14.41 -3.56
N LYS A 57 -6.25 15.50 -4.06
CA LYS A 57 -7.21 15.44 -5.17
C LYS A 57 -6.63 16.08 -6.42
N GLY A 58 -6.87 15.40 -7.53
CA GLY A 58 -6.47 15.82 -8.86
C GLY A 58 -4.96 15.85 -9.07
N LYS A 59 -4.58 16.07 -10.33
CA LYS A 59 -3.17 16.00 -10.76
C LYS A 59 -2.27 17.03 -10.06
N ASP A 60 -2.77 18.24 -9.79
CA ASP A 60 -1.99 19.27 -9.10
C ASP A 60 -1.69 18.90 -7.64
N GLY A 61 -2.68 18.34 -6.92
CA GLY A 61 -2.47 17.86 -5.56
C GLY A 61 -1.48 16.70 -5.49
N ILE A 62 -1.60 15.76 -6.42
CA ILE A 62 -0.68 14.62 -6.55
C ILE A 62 0.75 15.09 -6.87
N ARG A 63 0.90 16.07 -7.78
CA ARG A 63 2.21 16.67 -8.09
C ARG A 63 2.83 17.33 -6.87
N GLY A 64 2.04 18.11 -6.11
CA GLY A 64 2.52 18.75 -4.88
C GLY A 64 2.97 17.76 -3.81
N LEU A 65 2.24 16.64 -3.64
CA LEU A 65 2.65 15.56 -2.74
C LEU A 65 4.00 14.95 -3.16
N ARG A 66 4.17 14.67 -4.45
CA ARG A 66 5.42 14.13 -5.01
C ARG A 66 6.59 15.09 -4.83
N GLU A 67 6.40 16.39 -5.02
CA GLU A 67 7.48 17.37 -4.81
C GLU A 67 7.98 17.39 -3.36
N ALA A 68 7.13 17.04 -2.40
CA ALA A 68 7.51 16.91 -1.00
C ALA A 68 8.15 15.55 -0.65
N MET A 69 8.00 14.51 -1.49
CA MET A 69 8.31 13.11 -1.13
C MET A 69 8.77 12.27 -2.33
N CYS A 70 9.87 11.53 -2.19
CA CYS A 70 10.33 10.53 -3.16
C CYS A 70 10.52 9.17 -2.47
N PHE A 71 10.14 8.08 -3.15
CA PHE A 71 10.29 6.71 -2.65
C PHE A 71 10.91 5.82 -3.73
N VAL A 72 11.36 4.62 -3.35
CA VAL A 72 11.81 3.59 -4.29
C VAL A 72 11.02 2.32 -4.01
N LEU A 73 10.43 1.75 -5.05
CA LEU A 73 9.68 0.50 -4.94
C LEU A 73 10.64 -0.70 -4.88
N ALA A 74 10.52 -1.52 -3.83
CA ALA A 74 11.25 -2.78 -3.69
C ALA A 74 10.38 -3.84 -2.98
N GLY A 75 10.02 -4.91 -3.68
CA GLY A 75 9.25 -6.03 -3.14
C GLY A 75 10.09 -7.30 -2.90
N PRO A 76 9.70 -8.20 -1.98
CA PRO A 76 10.15 -9.59 -1.96
C PRO A 76 9.60 -10.39 -3.17
N THR A 77 9.73 -11.72 -3.18
CA THR A 77 9.03 -12.59 -4.15
C THR A 77 8.40 -13.77 -3.42
N HIS A 78 7.12 -14.04 -3.68
CA HIS A 78 6.41 -15.20 -3.15
C HIS A 78 5.86 -16.10 -4.29
N GLU A 79 5.82 -17.42 -4.06
CA GLU A 79 5.20 -18.39 -4.98
C GLU A 79 3.82 -18.82 -4.45
N GLY A 80 2.75 -18.54 -5.19
CA GLY A 80 1.40 -19.02 -4.89
C GLY A 80 0.29 -18.02 -5.28
N PRO A 81 -1.00 -18.41 -5.18
CA PRO A 81 -2.10 -17.46 -5.30
C PRO A 81 -2.04 -16.41 -4.19
N GLU A 82 -2.08 -15.15 -4.61
CA GLU A 82 -2.07 -13.98 -3.73
C GLU A 82 -3.43 -13.31 -3.70
N VAL A 83 -3.83 -12.87 -2.51
CA VAL A 83 -5.07 -12.12 -2.30
C VAL A 83 -4.74 -10.84 -1.56
N VAL A 84 -5.18 -9.72 -2.12
CA VAL A 84 -5.23 -8.43 -1.42
C VAL A 84 -6.68 -8.15 -1.03
N ILE A 85 -6.93 -7.91 0.25
CA ILE A 85 -8.25 -7.55 0.79
C ILE A 85 -8.12 -6.15 1.38
N ASN A 86 -9.08 -5.27 1.10
CA ASN A 86 -9.17 -3.95 1.70
C ASN A 86 -10.49 -3.81 2.47
N GLY A 87 -10.52 -2.87 3.41
CA GLY A 87 -11.72 -2.54 4.17
C GLY A 87 -11.40 -1.68 5.36
N THR A 88 -12.36 -1.57 6.27
CA THR A 88 -12.23 -0.82 7.52
C THR A 88 -12.32 -1.78 8.69
N VAL A 89 -11.45 -1.59 9.68
CA VAL A 89 -11.45 -2.31 10.96
C VAL A 89 -11.58 -1.32 12.10
N TRP A 90 -12.12 -1.76 13.23
CA TRP A 90 -12.18 -0.96 14.44
C TRP A 90 -11.58 -1.68 15.63
N PHE A 91 -10.89 -0.91 16.45
CA PHE A 91 -10.29 -1.34 17.70
C PHE A 91 -11.10 -0.76 18.86
N LYS A 92 -11.40 -1.60 19.85
CA LYS A 92 -11.92 -1.16 21.14
C LYS A 92 -10.79 -1.19 22.15
N LEU A 93 -10.38 -0.02 22.61
CA LEU A 93 -9.36 0.13 23.65
C LEU A 93 -9.92 -0.24 25.02
N LYS A 94 -9.03 -0.54 25.98
CA LYS A 94 -9.42 -0.96 27.34
C LYS A 94 -10.29 0.08 28.06
N ASN A 95 -10.04 1.37 27.81
CA ASN A 95 -10.84 2.49 28.32
C ASN A 95 -12.20 2.65 27.62
N GLY A 96 -12.57 1.76 26.69
CA GLY A 96 -13.83 1.81 25.95
C GLY A 96 -13.81 2.66 24.69
N ARG A 97 -12.73 3.43 24.42
CA ARG A 97 -12.60 4.21 23.18
C ARG A 97 -12.57 3.28 21.97
N ARG A 98 -13.32 3.66 20.93
CA ARG A 98 -13.27 3.05 19.61
C ARG A 98 -12.32 3.85 18.72
N VAL A 99 -11.50 3.16 17.94
CA VAL A 99 -10.64 3.74 16.89
C VAL A 99 -10.90 2.95 15.61
N ASP A 100 -11.34 3.63 14.56
CA ASP A 100 -11.56 3.05 13.24
C ASP A 100 -10.33 3.33 12.36
N THR A 101 -9.93 2.38 11.51
CA THR A 101 -8.85 2.59 10.53
C THR A 101 -9.08 1.72 9.31
N ASP A 102 -8.65 2.22 8.15
CA ASP A 102 -8.63 1.42 6.94
C ASP A 102 -7.44 0.46 6.96
N PHE A 103 -7.64 -0.71 6.35
CA PHE A 103 -6.61 -1.72 6.23
C PHE A 103 -6.52 -2.26 4.81
N ALA A 104 -5.32 -2.73 4.47
CA ALA A 104 -5.09 -3.65 3.37
C ALA A 104 -4.35 -4.88 3.91
N SER A 105 -4.83 -6.08 3.62
CA SER A 105 -4.12 -7.32 3.92
C SER A 105 -3.63 -7.98 2.66
N TRP A 106 -2.40 -8.49 2.69
CA TRP A 106 -1.81 -9.32 1.66
C TRP A 106 -1.60 -10.74 2.20
N ILE A 107 -2.22 -11.72 1.54
CA ILE A 107 -2.22 -13.12 1.94
C ILE A 107 -1.74 -13.98 0.76
N VAL A 108 -0.76 -14.84 1.00
CA VAL A 108 -0.31 -15.85 0.02
C VAL A 108 -0.79 -17.22 0.50
N PHE A 109 -1.44 -17.97 -0.38
CA PHE A 109 -1.94 -19.31 -0.07
C PHE A 109 -1.10 -20.40 -0.74
N LYS A 110 -1.11 -21.59 -0.13
CA LYS A 110 -0.64 -22.82 -0.76
C LYS A 110 -1.76 -23.84 -0.74
N ARG A 111 -1.94 -24.56 -1.85
CA ARG A 111 -2.82 -25.71 -1.93
C ARG A 111 -2.12 -26.92 -1.33
N ARG A 112 -2.73 -27.57 -0.33
CA ARG A 112 -2.36 -28.94 0.06
C ARG A 112 -3.11 -29.94 -0.82
N GLN A 113 -2.51 -31.11 -1.08
CA GLN A 113 -3.11 -32.14 -1.95
C GLN A 113 -4.53 -32.49 -1.45
N GLY A 114 -5.54 -32.21 -2.27
CA GLY A 114 -6.94 -32.52 -1.96
C GLY A 114 -7.63 -31.65 -0.88
N GLU A 115 -6.96 -30.63 -0.32
CA GLU A 115 -7.45 -29.84 0.83
C GLU A 115 -7.78 -28.37 0.49
N GLN A 116 -8.38 -27.68 1.47
CA GLN A 116 -8.64 -26.23 1.47
C GLN A 116 -7.34 -25.43 1.33
N LEU A 117 -7.44 -24.20 0.80
CA LEU A 117 -6.32 -23.25 0.75
C LEU A 117 -5.89 -22.88 2.17
N GLN A 118 -4.58 -22.92 2.45
CA GLN A 118 -4.01 -22.48 3.71
C GLN A 118 -3.05 -21.31 3.46
N ALA A 119 -3.14 -20.26 4.30
CA ALA A 119 -2.26 -19.11 4.20
C ALA A 119 -0.84 -19.49 4.64
N VAL A 120 0.15 -19.25 3.78
CA VAL A 120 1.58 -19.41 4.09
C VAL A 120 2.25 -18.07 4.42
N PHE A 121 1.58 -16.96 4.08
CA PHE A 121 1.98 -15.61 4.44
C PHE A 121 0.74 -14.76 4.66
N TYR A 122 0.76 -13.89 5.68
CA TYR A 122 -0.26 -12.90 5.94
C TYR A 122 0.40 -11.64 6.52
N LYS A 123 0.33 -10.54 5.77
CA LYS A 123 0.70 -9.20 6.25
C LYS A 123 -0.51 -8.26 6.22
N VAL A 124 -0.64 -7.44 7.25
CA VAL A 124 -1.64 -6.38 7.35
C VAL A 124 -0.93 -5.02 7.29
N TYR A 125 -1.45 -4.12 6.48
CA TYR A 125 -1.09 -2.72 6.38
C TYR A 125 -2.25 -1.89 6.94
N ILE A 126 -1.95 -1.03 7.91
CA ILE A 126 -2.88 -0.05 8.49
C ILE A 126 -2.12 1.26 8.65
N ASP A 127 -2.83 2.39 8.71
CA ASP A 127 -2.27 3.62 9.28
C ASP A 127 -2.41 3.57 10.81
N PRO A 128 -1.31 3.46 11.56
CA PRO A 128 -1.37 3.28 13.00
C PRO A 128 -1.44 4.61 13.76
N ALA A 129 -1.39 5.78 13.10
CA ALA A 129 -1.18 7.07 13.76
C ALA A 129 -2.23 7.34 14.86
N GLU A 130 -3.51 7.24 14.51
CA GLU A 130 -4.60 7.47 15.48
C GLU A 130 -4.61 6.40 16.57
N LEU A 131 -4.41 5.13 16.20
CA LEU A 131 -4.37 4.03 17.16
C LEU A 131 -3.24 4.21 18.19
N GLN A 132 -2.05 4.60 17.74
CA GLN A 132 -0.89 4.86 18.59
C GLN A 132 -1.13 6.07 19.50
N ALA A 133 -1.70 7.16 18.96
CA ALA A 133 -2.05 8.33 19.76
C ALA A 133 -3.05 7.97 20.87
N ALA A 134 -4.11 7.25 20.52
CA ALA A 134 -5.14 6.82 21.47
C ALA A 134 -4.60 5.86 22.55
N ILE A 135 -3.70 4.94 22.17
CA ILE A 135 -3.02 4.06 23.14
C ILE A 135 -2.14 4.89 24.09
N LYS A 136 -1.37 5.86 23.56
CA LYS A 136 -0.50 6.71 24.38
C LYS A 136 -1.28 7.55 25.39
N GLU A 137 -2.39 8.14 24.99
CA GLU A 137 -3.30 8.88 25.87
C GLU A 137 -3.88 7.99 26.98
N MET A 138 -4.32 6.78 26.62
CA MET A 138 -4.85 5.81 27.58
C MET A 138 -3.80 5.42 28.63
N VAL A 139 -2.59 5.08 28.19
CA VAL A 139 -1.50 4.68 29.10
C VAL A 139 -1.08 5.85 30.01
N ALA A 140 -1.06 7.08 29.50
CA ALA A 140 -0.72 8.25 30.31
C ALA A 140 -1.79 8.57 31.38
N ALA A 141 -3.06 8.24 31.13
CA ALA A 141 -4.14 8.44 32.10
C ALA A 141 -4.21 7.35 33.19
N GLU A 142 -3.48 6.24 33.01
CA GLU A 142 -3.36 5.15 34.01
C GLU A 142 -2.15 5.36 34.97
N GLN A 143 -1.33 6.40 34.77
CA GLN A 143 -0.19 6.78 35.62
C GLN A 143 -0.55 7.91 36.58
#